data_AF-A0A521KCH3-F1
#
_entry.id   AF-A0A521KCH3-F1
#
_cell.length_a   1.000
_cell.length_b   1.000
_cell.length_c   1.000
_cell.angle_alpha   90.00
_cell.angle_beta   90.00
_cell.angle_gamma   90.00
#
_symmetry.space_group_name_H-M   'P 1'
#
loop_
_entity.id
_entity.type
_entity.pdbx_description
1 polymer ?
#
loop_
_entity_poly.entity_id
_entity_poly.type
_entity_poly.pdbx_seq_one_letter_code
_entity_poly.pdbx_strand_id
1 'polypeptide(L)'
;MGKPISERLYAETPKGRIYICCKGCIKDILADVDTAYRAAFPKDVVHENKRCPATGAEIGKEAVDVVLQGHQFRVRDAKAAEYARENSQVVLAKLLDPKLIDLANEVCPVAGTPVVKNAVVVIDGHLIRLSSPKVLEEIERDPAKVLAKAKLLRAQPVAPAK
;
A
#
# COMPACT_ATOMS: atom_id res chain seq x y z
N MET A 1 13.80 -22.31 13.82
CA MET A 1 13.14 -21.43 12.82
C MET A 1 11.84 -20.95 13.44
N GLY A 2 11.50 -19.65 13.40
CA GLY A 2 10.29 -19.13 14.06
C GLY A 2 10.51 -17.92 14.95
N LYS A 3 11.31 -16.94 14.50
CA LYS A 3 11.32 -15.63 15.16
C LYS A 3 10.01 -14.91 14.86
N PRO A 4 9.53 -14.02 15.75
CA PRO A 4 8.38 -13.18 15.46
C PRO A 4 8.53 -12.48 14.11
N ILE A 5 7.42 -12.38 13.37
CA ILE A 5 7.36 -11.62 12.13
C ILE A 5 7.70 -10.16 12.45
N SER A 6 8.47 -9.51 11.59
CA SER A 6 8.81 -8.10 11.72
C SER A 6 8.08 -7.30 10.67
N GLU A 7 7.32 -6.28 11.07
CA GLU A 7 6.66 -5.35 10.14
C GLU A 7 7.66 -4.53 9.31
N ARG A 8 8.92 -4.48 9.77
CA ARG A 8 10.03 -3.80 9.07
C ARG A 8 10.71 -4.68 8.03
N LEU A 9 10.43 -5.99 8.01
CA LEU A 9 11.03 -6.94 7.09
C LEU A 9 9.95 -7.61 6.25
N TYR A 10 10.08 -7.46 4.94
CA TYR A 10 9.10 -7.99 4.02
C TYR A 10 9.72 -8.24 2.64
N ALA A 11 9.06 -9.08 1.86
CA ALA A 11 9.27 -9.23 0.43
C ALA A 11 8.09 -8.56 -0.32
N GLU A 12 8.41 -7.68 -1.26
CA GLU A 12 7.42 -7.16 -2.21
C GLU A 12 7.24 -8.18 -3.33
N THR A 13 6.00 -8.59 -3.60
CA THR A 13 5.68 -9.54 -4.67
C THR A 13 4.53 -9.02 -5.53
N PRO A 14 4.31 -9.57 -6.74
CA PRO A 14 3.13 -9.23 -7.55
C PRO A 14 1.79 -9.52 -6.86
N LYS A 15 1.78 -10.39 -5.83
CA LYS A 15 0.59 -10.72 -5.03
C LYS A 15 0.47 -9.88 -3.74
N GLY A 16 1.29 -8.83 -3.64
CA GLY A 16 1.39 -7.95 -2.48
C GLY A 16 2.53 -8.31 -1.54
N ARG A 17 2.57 -7.63 -0.39
CA ARG A 17 3.66 -7.74 0.57
C ARG A 17 3.57 -8.99 1.44
N ILE A 18 4.67 -9.73 1.56
CA ILE A 18 4.81 -10.85 2.52
C ILE A 18 5.75 -10.41 3.64
N TYR A 19 5.23 -10.28 4.86
CA TYR A 19 6.05 -9.95 6.04
C TYR A 19 6.81 -11.18 6.53
N ILE A 20 8.06 -10.97 6.92
CA ILE A 20 9.01 -12.04 7.26
C ILE A 20 9.75 -11.74 8.55
N CYS A 21 10.33 -12.77 9.16
CA CYS A 21 11.10 -12.62 10.38
C CYS A 21 12.58 -12.25 10.13
N CYS A 22 13.13 -12.49 8.94
CA CYS A 22 14.52 -12.18 8.59
C CYS A 22 14.72 -11.94 7.09
N LYS A 23 15.78 -11.21 6.72
CA LYS A 23 16.11 -10.90 5.31
C LYS A 23 16.45 -12.14 4.46
N GLY A 24 16.85 -13.24 5.10
CA GLY A 24 17.23 -14.48 4.39
C GLY A 24 16.08 -15.04 3.55
N CYS A 25 14.84 -14.90 4.00
CA CYS A 25 13.67 -15.41 3.29
C CYS A 25 13.30 -14.63 2.02
N ILE A 26 13.84 -13.42 1.82
CA ILE A 26 13.46 -12.58 0.66
C ILE A 26 13.80 -13.30 -0.64
N LYS A 27 15.01 -13.88 -0.74
CA LYS A 27 15.46 -14.57 -1.95
C LYS A 27 14.55 -15.75 -2.29
N ASP A 28 14.23 -16.56 -1.29
CA ASP A 28 13.43 -17.78 -1.49
C ASP A 28 11.98 -17.43 -1.86
N ILE A 29 11.40 -16.40 -1.22
CA ILE A 29 10.06 -15.90 -1.57
C ILE A 29 10.00 -15.40 -3.00
N LEU A 30 11.02 -14.66 -3.45
CA LEU A 30 11.06 -14.15 -4.82
C LEU A 30 11.32 -15.26 -5.85
N ALA A 31 11.93 -16.37 -5.44
CA ALA A 31 12.16 -17.54 -6.29
C ALA A 31 10.89 -18.39 -6.48
N ASP A 32 10.04 -18.50 -5.45
CA ASP A 32 8.75 -19.20 -5.52
C ASP A 32 7.65 -18.41 -4.79
N VAL A 33 7.15 -17.37 -5.48
CA VAL A 33 6.12 -16.47 -4.96
C VAL A 33 4.82 -17.22 -4.65
N ASP A 34 4.44 -18.21 -5.45
CA ASP A 34 3.15 -18.90 -5.29
C ASP A 34 3.12 -19.81 -4.07
N THR A 35 4.20 -20.55 -3.81
CA THR A 35 4.33 -21.35 -2.59
C THR A 35 4.43 -20.45 -1.36
N ALA A 36 5.25 -19.40 -1.41
CA ALA A 36 5.35 -18.44 -0.32
C ALA A 36 4.01 -17.75 -0.01
N TYR A 37 3.27 -17.36 -1.05
CA TYR A 37 1.96 -16.73 -0.90
C TYR A 37 0.95 -17.65 -0.23
N ARG A 38 0.83 -18.91 -0.69
CA ARG A 38 -0.09 -19.89 -0.09
C ARG A 38 0.25 -20.19 1.37
N ALA A 39 1.53 -20.18 1.72
CA ALA A 39 1.97 -20.34 3.10
C ALA A 39 1.64 -19.11 3.97
N ALA A 40 1.83 -17.89 3.44
CA ALA A 40 1.56 -16.64 4.15
C ALA A 40 0.06 -16.34 4.28
N PHE A 41 -0.72 -16.67 3.25
CA PHE A 41 -2.15 -16.37 3.14
C PHE A 41 -2.89 -17.65 2.71
N PRO A 42 -3.12 -18.60 3.63
CA PRO A 42 -3.72 -19.89 3.30
C PRO A 42 -5.22 -19.79 2.98
N LYS A 43 -5.86 -18.67 3.31
CA LYS A 43 -7.27 -18.41 3.05
C LYS A 43 -7.44 -16.96 2.61
N ASP A 44 -8.27 -16.77 1.60
CA ASP A 44 -8.67 -15.44 1.16
C ASP A 44 -9.88 -14.97 1.96
N VAL A 45 -9.83 -13.73 2.43
CA VAL A 45 -10.95 -12.97 2.96
C VAL A 45 -11.60 -12.24 1.80
N VAL A 46 -12.85 -12.60 1.50
CA VAL A 46 -13.62 -11.98 0.44
C VAL A 46 -14.26 -10.69 0.96
N HIS A 47 -14.04 -9.59 0.25
CA HIS A 47 -14.63 -8.29 0.54
C HIS A 47 -15.63 -7.90 -0.53
N GLU A 48 -16.87 -7.64 -0.12
CA GLU A 48 -17.88 -7.05 -1.00
C GLU A 48 -17.74 -5.53 -1.02
N ASN A 49 -17.17 -4.99 -2.09
CA ASN A 49 -16.97 -3.56 -2.25
C ASN A 49 -17.81 -2.97 -3.38
N LYS A 50 -18.53 -1.87 -3.09
CA LYS A 50 -19.32 -1.13 -4.09
C LYS A 50 -18.49 -0.14 -4.91
N ARG A 51 -17.37 0.32 -4.33
CA ARG A 51 -16.43 1.25 -4.96
C ARG A 51 -15.06 0.60 -5.12
N CYS A 52 -14.42 0.89 -6.23
CA CYS A 52 -13.08 0.47 -6.56
C CYS A 52 -12.07 1.11 -5.59
N PRO A 53 -11.32 0.34 -4.78
CA PRO A 53 -10.34 0.90 -3.84
C PRO A 53 -9.15 1.55 -4.54
N ALA A 54 -8.88 1.22 -5.81
CA ALA A 54 -7.84 1.85 -6.61
C ALA A 54 -8.23 3.24 -7.12
N THR A 55 -9.47 3.43 -7.57
CA THR A 55 -9.90 4.64 -8.30
C THR A 55 -11.01 5.45 -7.63
N GLY A 56 -11.69 4.90 -6.62
CA GLY A 56 -12.86 5.49 -5.96
C GLY A 56 -14.18 5.44 -6.77
N ALA A 57 -14.10 5.02 -8.04
CA ALA A 57 -15.25 4.86 -8.93
C ALA A 57 -16.11 3.64 -8.53
N GLU A 58 -17.36 3.60 -8.97
CA GLU A 58 -18.24 2.45 -8.72
C GLU A 58 -17.80 1.20 -9.48
N ILE A 59 -18.08 0.03 -8.90
CA ILE A 59 -17.84 -1.27 -9.52
C ILE A 59 -18.94 -1.54 -10.56
N GLY A 60 -18.52 -1.69 -11.83
CA GLY A 60 -19.41 -1.91 -12.96
C GLY A 60 -19.28 -3.31 -13.58
N LYS A 61 -19.77 -3.46 -14.82
CA LYS A 61 -19.75 -4.74 -15.55
C LYS A 61 -18.34 -5.20 -15.94
N GLU A 62 -17.42 -4.27 -16.13
CA GLU A 62 -16.02 -4.54 -16.49
C GLU A 62 -15.14 -4.90 -15.28
N ALA A 63 -15.76 -5.03 -14.09
CA ALA A 63 -15.02 -5.20 -12.87
C ALA A 63 -14.29 -6.54 -12.81
N VAL A 64 -13.02 -6.46 -12.40
CA VAL A 64 -12.09 -7.58 -12.32
C VAL A 64 -11.86 -7.92 -10.86
N ASP A 65 -11.80 -9.22 -10.56
CA ASP A 65 -11.45 -9.70 -9.23
C ASP A 65 -9.93 -9.68 -9.04
N VAL A 66 -9.50 -9.19 -7.88
CA VAL A 66 -8.10 -9.06 -7.50
C VAL A 66 -7.91 -9.71 -6.15
N VAL A 67 -6.81 -10.46 -6.01
CA VAL A 67 -6.40 -11.04 -4.73
C VAL A 67 -5.03 -10.48 -4.35
N LEU A 68 -4.94 -9.80 -3.21
CA LEU A 68 -3.70 -9.25 -2.65
C LEU A 68 -3.63 -9.56 -1.16
N GLN A 69 -2.52 -10.15 -0.72
CA GLN A 69 -2.28 -10.46 0.71
C GLN A 69 -3.46 -11.17 1.41
N GLY A 70 -4.03 -12.20 0.78
CA GLY A 70 -5.19 -12.91 1.33
C GLY A 70 -6.49 -12.10 1.34
N HIS A 71 -6.59 -11.00 0.59
CA HIS A 71 -7.81 -10.24 0.43
C HIS A 71 -8.29 -10.29 -1.02
N GLN A 72 -9.46 -10.87 -1.24
CA GLN A 72 -10.14 -10.90 -2.53
C GLN A 72 -11.17 -9.76 -2.59
N PHE A 73 -11.12 -8.96 -3.63
CA PHE A 73 -12.01 -7.81 -3.83
C PHE A 73 -12.12 -7.46 -5.31
N ARG A 74 -13.05 -6.57 -5.67
CA ARG A 74 -13.27 -6.15 -7.06
C ARG A 74 -12.64 -4.79 -7.33
N VAL A 75 -12.07 -4.62 -8.50
CA VAL A 75 -11.64 -3.32 -9.04
C VAL A 75 -12.39 -3.00 -10.33
N ARG A 76 -12.41 -1.73 -10.72
CA ARG A 76 -13.26 -1.25 -11.82
C ARG A 76 -13.00 -1.95 -13.16
N ASP A 77 -11.75 -2.19 -13.49
CA ASP A 77 -11.31 -2.70 -14.80
C ASP A 77 -9.88 -3.29 -14.70
N ALA A 78 -9.36 -3.84 -15.81
CA ALA A 78 -8.03 -4.43 -15.88
C ALA A 78 -6.89 -3.45 -15.55
N LYS A 79 -7.02 -2.17 -15.94
CA LYS A 79 -6.02 -1.13 -15.63
C LYS A 79 -5.99 -0.83 -14.13
N ALA A 80 -7.14 -0.83 -13.47
CA ALA A 80 -7.24 -0.72 -12.03
C ALA A 80 -6.65 -1.95 -11.32
N ALA A 81 -6.72 -3.14 -11.93
CA ALA A 81 -6.09 -4.35 -11.40
C ALA A 81 -4.56 -4.28 -11.45
N GLU A 82 -3.99 -3.77 -12.55
CA GLU A 82 -2.55 -3.50 -12.65
C GLU A 82 -2.11 -2.49 -11.59
N TYR A 83 -2.82 -1.35 -11.50
CA TYR A 83 -2.55 -0.34 -10.47
C TYR A 83 -2.60 -0.94 -9.06
N ALA A 84 -3.59 -1.80 -8.77
CA ALA A 84 -3.75 -2.43 -7.47
C ALA A 84 -2.58 -3.35 -7.10
N ARG A 85 -2.06 -4.13 -8.05
CA ARG A 85 -0.88 -4.99 -7.82
C ARG A 85 0.36 -4.16 -7.54
N GLU A 86 0.55 -3.06 -8.27
CA GLU A 86 1.70 -2.17 -8.09
C GLU A 86 1.64 -1.33 -6.80
N ASN A 87 0.44 -0.97 -6.36
CA ASN A 87 0.18 -0.09 -5.22
C ASN A 87 -0.61 -0.82 -4.11
N SER A 88 -0.28 -2.11 -3.91
CA SER A 88 -0.99 -3.01 -3.00
C SER A 88 -1.30 -2.41 -1.63
N GLN A 89 -0.35 -1.71 -1.00
CA GLN A 89 -0.57 -1.16 0.34
C GLN A 89 -1.57 -0.01 0.34
N VAL A 90 -1.55 0.86 -0.69
CA VAL A 90 -2.51 1.96 -0.83
C VAL A 90 -3.91 1.40 -1.03
N VAL A 91 -4.04 0.41 -1.92
CA VAL A 91 -5.32 -0.18 -2.29
C VAL A 91 -5.91 -0.98 -1.14
N LEU A 92 -5.12 -1.79 -0.45
CA LEU A 92 -5.58 -2.54 0.72
C LEU A 92 -5.98 -1.61 1.86
N ALA A 93 -5.23 -0.54 2.12
CA ALA A 93 -5.62 0.43 3.14
C ALA A 93 -7.01 1.03 2.84
N LYS A 94 -7.26 1.46 1.60
CA LYS A 94 -8.57 1.99 1.17
C LYS A 94 -9.69 0.95 1.14
N LEU A 95 -9.36 -0.31 0.86
CA LEU A 95 -10.33 -1.41 0.90
C LEU A 95 -10.78 -1.66 2.34
N LEU A 96 -9.82 -1.75 3.27
CA LEU A 96 -10.06 -2.09 4.68
C LEU A 96 -10.66 -0.93 5.46
N ASP A 97 -10.32 0.31 5.11
CA ASP A 97 -10.95 1.51 5.64
C ASP A 97 -11.34 2.48 4.51
N PRO A 98 -12.57 2.35 3.98
CA PRO A 98 -13.08 3.21 2.92
C PRO A 98 -13.24 4.68 3.29
N LYS A 99 -13.10 5.05 4.58
CA LYS A 99 -13.18 6.44 5.04
C LYS A 99 -11.83 7.16 4.95
N LEU A 100 -10.74 6.44 4.65
CA LEU A 100 -9.42 7.03 4.53
C LEU A 100 -9.35 8.09 3.43
N ILE A 101 -8.76 9.23 3.80
CA ILE A 101 -8.49 10.32 2.87
C ILE A 101 -7.07 10.14 2.33
N ASP A 102 -6.93 9.66 1.09
CA ASP A 102 -5.63 9.62 0.41
C ASP A 102 -5.24 11.04 -0.02
N LEU A 103 -4.11 11.51 0.53
CA LEU A 103 -3.57 12.82 0.19
C LEU A 103 -2.91 12.85 -1.19
N ALA A 104 -2.63 11.68 -1.77
CA ALA A 104 -2.03 11.51 -3.10
C ALA A 104 -0.77 12.36 -3.32
N ASN A 105 0.00 12.61 -2.26
CA ASN A 105 1.21 13.41 -2.33
C ASN A 105 2.28 12.71 -3.18
N GLU A 106 2.92 13.46 -4.08
CA GLU A 106 4.00 12.96 -4.95
C GLU A 106 5.39 13.09 -4.29
N VAL A 107 5.49 13.97 -3.30
CA VAL A 107 6.71 14.24 -2.53
C VAL A 107 6.50 13.81 -1.08
N CYS A 108 7.48 13.10 -0.53
CA CYS A 108 7.48 12.66 0.86
C CYS A 108 7.51 13.89 1.80
N PRO A 109 6.54 14.03 2.74
CA PRO A 109 6.50 15.18 3.64
C PRO A 109 7.69 15.18 4.62
N VAL A 110 8.36 14.04 4.82
CA VAL A 110 9.52 13.97 5.71
C VAL A 110 10.79 14.34 4.93
N ALA A 111 11.16 13.49 3.96
CA ALA A 111 12.44 13.59 3.26
C ALA A 111 12.48 14.63 2.12
N GLY A 112 11.33 15.15 1.65
CA GLY A 112 11.28 16.06 0.50
C GLY A 112 11.64 15.41 -0.84
N THR A 113 11.74 14.09 -0.91
CA THR A 113 12.06 13.31 -2.11
C THR A 113 10.82 12.63 -2.71
N PRO A 114 10.85 12.20 -3.99
CA PRO A 114 9.72 11.50 -4.61
C PRO A 114 9.25 10.28 -3.80
N VAL A 115 7.94 10.09 -3.73
CA VAL A 115 7.35 8.92 -3.06
C VAL A 115 7.62 7.64 -3.85
N VAL A 116 7.66 6.51 -3.15
CA VAL A 116 7.83 5.19 -3.77
C VAL A 116 6.58 4.34 -3.59
N LYS A 117 6.38 3.36 -4.47
CA LYS A 117 5.26 2.41 -4.39
C LYS A 117 5.28 1.70 -3.03
N ASN A 118 4.09 1.45 -2.47
CA ASN A 118 3.88 0.68 -1.24
C ASN A 118 4.52 1.25 0.04
N ALA A 119 5.17 2.40 0.02
CA ALA A 119 5.64 3.10 1.22
C ALA A 119 4.57 4.12 1.64
N VAL A 120 3.74 3.75 2.61
CA VAL A 120 2.62 4.58 3.09
C VAL A 120 2.52 4.53 4.61
N VAL A 121 1.90 5.56 5.17
CA VAL A 121 1.46 5.60 6.57
C VAL A 121 0.05 6.18 6.64
N VAL A 122 -0.71 5.75 7.65
CA VAL A 122 -2.00 6.35 7.98
C VAL A 122 -1.84 7.16 9.25
N ILE A 123 -2.18 8.44 9.19
CA ILE A 123 -2.16 9.35 10.35
C ILE A 123 -3.52 10.04 10.41
N ASP A 124 -4.25 9.85 11.51
CA ASP A 124 -5.53 10.52 11.76
C ASP A 124 -6.52 10.41 10.58
N GLY A 125 -6.72 9.19 10.06
CA GLY A 125 -7.60 8.92 8.92
C GLY A 125 -7.09 9.39 7.55
N HIS A 126 -5.85 9.90 7.46
CA HIS A 126 -5.24 10.34 6.21
C HIS A 126 -4.14 9.37 5.78
N LEU A 127 -4.21 8.91 4.53
CA LEU A 127 -3.17 8.10 3.92
C LEU A 127 -2.13 9.03 3.29
N ILE A 128 -0.88 8.86 3.72
CA ILE A 128 0.28 9.64 3.30
C ILE A 128 1.27 8.70 2.61
N ARG A 129 1.78 9.12 1.46
CA ARG A 129 2.80 8.40 0.69
C ARG A 129 4.20 8.85 1.09
N LEU A 130 5.12 7.91 1.16
CA LEU A 130 6.48 8.10 1.67
C LEU A 130 7.51 7.75 0.61
N SER A 131 8.71 8.31 0.74
CA SER A 131 9.85 7.95 -0.13
C SER A 131 10.58 6.69 0.33
N SER A 132 10.38 6.26 1.58
CA SER A 132 10.96 5.03 2.13
C SER A 132 10.32 4.67 3.47
N PRO A 133 10.27 3.38 3.86
CA PRO A 133 9.94 2.99 5.24
C PRO A 133 10.95 3.52 6.28
N LYS A 134 12.15 3.96 5.86
CA LYS A 134 13.17 4.48 6.77
C LYS A 134 12.77 5.78 7.48
N VAL A 135 11.80 6.51 6.94
CA VAL A 135 11.33 7.76 7.56
C VAL A 135 10.33 7.54 8.69
N LEU A 136 9.94 6.29 9.00
CA LEU A 136 8.94 5.98 10.02
C LEU A 136 9.34 6.48 11.41
N GLU A 137 10.62 6.37 11.79
CA GLU A 137 11.09 6.85 13.10
C GLU A 137 10.92 8.37 13.27
N GLU A 138 11.01 9.15 12.19
CA GLU A 138 10.75 10.60 12.24
C GLU A 138 9.25 10.89 12.31
N ILE A 139 8.43 10.09 11.64
CA ILE A 139 6.97 10.20 11.68
C ILE A 139 6.44 9.88 13.09
N GLU A 140 6.97 8.86 13.74
CA GLU A 140 6.58 8.46 15.10
C GLU A 140 6.89 9.56 16.13
N ARG A 141 7.93 10.38 15.89
CA ARG A 141 8.30 11.48 16.79
C ARG A 141 7.31 12.65 16.73
N ASP A 142 6.79 12.97 15.55
CA ASP A 142 5.87 14.10 15.36
C ASP A 142 4.88 13.86 14.20
N PRO A 143 3.89 12.98 14.40
CA PRO A 143 2.95 12.60 13.35
C PRO A 143 2.05 13.78 12.92
N ALA A 144 1.75 14.71 13.84
CA ALA A 144 0.94 15.89 13.57
C ALA A 144 1.63 16.85 12.60
N LYS A 145 2.94 17.11 12.79
CA LYS A 145 3.73 17.94 11.88
C LYS A 145 3.83 17.32 10.48
N VAL A 146 4.02 15.99 10.41
CA VAL A 146 4.06 15.28 9.13
C VAL A 146 2.73 15.39 8.40
N LEU A 147 1.61 15.19 9.10
CA LEU A 147 0.27 15.32 8.53
C LEU A 147 0.01 16.75 8.02
N ALA A 148 0.36 17.77 8.80
CA ALA A 148 0.21 19.17 8.40
C ALA A 148 1.01 19.46 7.13
N LYS A 149 2.26 19.01 7.05
CA LYS A 149 3.11 19.17 5.86
C LYS A 149 2.56 18.40 4.65
N ALA A 150 2.05 17.19 4.84
CA ALA A 150 1.42 16.42 3.76
C ALA A 150 0.17 17.12 3.20
N LYS A 151 -0.67 17.70 4.07
CA LYS A 151 -1.84 18.49 3.66
C LYS A 151 -1.44 19.73 2.87
N LEU A 152 -0.38 20.43 3.28
CA LEU A 152 0.15 21.58 2.55
C LEU A 152 0.68 21.20 1.17
N LEU A 153 1.40 20.08 1.04
CA LEU A 153 1.91 19.59 -0.23
C LEU A 153 0.78 19.22 -1.21
N ARG A 154 -0.34 18.70 -0.72
CA ARG A 154 -1.52 18.44 -1.55
C ARG A 154 -2.19 19.72 -2.06
N ALA A 155 -2.18 20.78 -1.24
CA ALA A 155 -2.81 22.06 -1.59
C ALA A 155 -2.00 22.89 -2.59
N GLN A 156 -0.71 22.57 -2.79
CA GLN A 156 0.13 23.26 -3.75
C GLN A 156 -0.02 22.65 -5.15
N PRO A 157 -0.22 23.45 -6.20
CA PRO A 157 -0.20 22.95 -7.57
C PRO A 157 1.17 22.35 -7.86
N VAL A 158 1.18 21.16 -8.45
CA VAL A 158 2.40 20.47 -8.88
C VAL A 158 3.17 21.41 -9.80
N ALA A 159 4.34 21.88 -9.37
CA ALA A 159 5.24 22.61 -10.26
C ALA A 159 5.59 21.66 -11.42
N PRO A 160 5.44 22.08 -12.69
CA PRO A 160 5.72 21.20 -13.80
C PRO A 160 7.17 20.72 -13.71
N ALA A 161 7.35 19.40 -13.73
CA ALA A 161 8.66 18.79 -13.84
C ALA A 161 9.36 19.36 -15.09
N LYS A 162 10.56 19.92 -14.91
CA LYS A 162 11.43 20.35 -16.00
C LYS A 162 12.00 19.16 -16.74
#